data_AF-A0A2V6BCQ6-F1
#
_entry.id   AF-A0A2V6BCQ6-F1
#
_cell.length_a   1.000
_cell.length_b   1.000
_cell.length_c   1.000
_cell.angle_alpha   90.00
_cell.angle_beta   90.00
_cell.angle_gamma   90.00
#
_symmetry.space_group_name_H-M   'P 1'
#
loop_
_entity.id
_entity.type
_entity.pdbx_description
1 polymer ?
#
loop_
_entity_poly.entity_id
_entity_poly.type
_entity_poly.pdbx_seq_one_letter_code
_entity_poly.pdbx_strand_id
1 'polypeptide(L)'
;MNHQHEFTPEGQEDLKKWSDMITINVYPDAHDGEALATKANAVLENYKSHKGQVLRTSSVPRTPKQPAEHFIAVVFGRPNFIELAFARFQLVDGLGCSIVYSHRIYGEKISDQMSAWLKDNGAEKEKALMEWNEIPSPASLNKASG
;
A
#
# COMPACT_ATOMS: atom_id res chain seq x y z
N MET A 1 -11.14 15.62 7.42
CA MET A 1 -11.08 14.95 6.11
C MET A 1 -10.38 13.63 6.30
N ASN A 2 -10.87 12.55 5.69
CA ASN A 2 -10.15 11.28 5.74
C ASN A 2 -9.01 11.40 4.73
N HIS A 3 -7.75 11.36 5.18
CA HIS A 3 -6.56 11.50 4.31
C HIS A 3 -6.25 10.20 3.55
N GLN A 4 -7.30 9.47 3.18
CA GLN A 4 -7.26 8.17 2.53
C GLN A 4 -8.09 8.28 1.25
N HIS A 5 -7.47 7.90 0.14
CA HIS A 5 -8.04 8.03 -1.19
C HIS A 5 -7.96 6.67 -1.89
N GLU A 6 -9.10 6.11 -2.29
CA GLU A 6 -9.22 4.77 -2.85
C GLU A 6 -9.58 4.84 -4.33
N PHE A 7 -8.88 4.05 -5.14
CA PHE A 7 -9.05 3.99 -6.58
C PHE A 7 -9.12 2.54 -7.01
N THR A 8 -10.17 2.17 -7.73
CA THR A 8 -10.31 0.84 -8.35
C THR A 8 -10.26 0.95 -9.87
N PRO A 9 -9.83 -0.11 -10.57
CA PRO A 9 -9.93 -0.15 -12.03
C PRO A 9 -11.37 -0.04 -12.52
N GLU A 10 -11.54 0.36 -13.78
CA GLU A 10 -12.84 0.36 -14.46
C GLU A 10 -13.51 -1.02 -14.37
N GLY A 11 -14.80 -1.03 -14.01
CA GLY A 11 -15.58 -2.24 -13.76
C GLY A 11 -15.44 -2.83 -12.35
N GLN A 12 -14.69 -2.18 -11.44
CA GLN A 12 -14.52 -2.59 -10.04
C GLN A 12 -14.92 -1.47 -9.05
N GLU A 13 -15.90 -0.64 -9.40
CA GLU A 13 -16.30 0.54 -8.62
C GLU A 13 -17.00 0.17 -7.29
N ASP A 14 -17.50 -1.07 -7.16
CA ASP A 14 -18.06 -1.57 -5.90
C ASP A 14 -16.95 -1.83 -4.88
N LEU A 15 -16.76 -0.89 -3.95
CA LEU A 15 -15.80 -0.98 -2.86
C LEU A 15 -16.04 -2.19 -1.92
N LYS A 16 -17.20 -2.85 -1.99
CA LYS A 16 -17.46 -4.10 -1.26
C LYS A 16 -16.91 -5.33 -1.99
N LYS A 17 -16.64 -5.25 -3.30
CA LYS A 17 -16.31 -6.43 -4.13
C LYS A 17 -15.31 -6.16 -5.26
N TRP A 18 -14.24 -5.43 -4.95
CA TRP A 18 -13.11 -5.22 -5.86
C TRP A 18 -12.04 -6.32 -5.73
N SER A 19 -11.34 -6.58 -6.83
CA SER A 19 -10.16 -7.44 -6.93
C SER A 19 -8.86 -6.66 -6.85
N ASP A 20 -8.78 -5.47 -7.42
CA ASP A 20 -7.60 -4.61 -7.35
C ASP A 20 -7.97 -3.21 -6.85
N MET A 21 -7.11 -2.65 -5.99
CA MET A 21 -7.28 -1.30 -5.47
C MET A 21 -5.92 -0.64 -5.25
N ILE A 22 -5.85 0.66 -5.55
CA ILE A 22 -4.80 1.55 -5.05
C ILE A 22 -5.41 2.41 -3.95
N THR A 23 -4.78 2.41 -2.77
CA THR A 23 -5.11 3.34 -1.68
C THR A 23 -3.93 4.26 -1.45
N ILE A 24 -4.15 5.57 -1.52
CA ILE A 24 -3.14 6.58 -1.18
C ILE A 24 -3.53 7.20 0.16
N ASN A 25 -2.66 7.10 1.16
CA ASN A 25 -2.82 7.79 2.43
C ASN A 25 -1.84 8.96 2.50
N VAL A 26 -2.31 10.13 2.94
CA VAL A 26 -1.47 11.28 3.29
C VAL A 26 -1.32 11.32 4.81
N TYR A 27 -0.10 11.54 5.28
CA TYR A 27 0.25 11.73 6.69
C TYR A 27 0.71 13.18 6.89
N PRO A 28 -0.20 14.12 7.21
CA PRO A 28 0.12 15.54 7.28
C PRO A 28 1.15 15.90 8.35
N ASP A 29 1.38 15.00 9.32
CA ASP A 29 2.30 15.15 10.44
C ASP A 29 3.68 14.50 10.20
N ALA A 30 3.90 13.88 9.03
CA ALA A 30 5.19 13.30 8.66
C ALA A 30 5.90 14.16 7.61
N HIS A 31 6.94 14.89 8.02
CA HIS A 31 7.65 15.85 7.15
C HIS A 31 9.08 15.43 6.78
N ASP A 32 9.57 14.35 7.36
CA ASP A 32 10.92 13.85 7.14
C ASP A 32 10.96 12.32 7.17
N GLY A 33 12.15 11.76 6.95
CA GLY A 33 12.35 10.32 6.91
C GLY A 33 12.13 9.62 8.26
N GLU A 34 12.33 10.28 9.38
CA GLU A 34 12.14 9.68 10.71
C GLU A 34 10.65 9.57 11.05
N ALA A 35 9.90 10.64 10.79
CA ALA A 35 8.46 10.64 10.93
C ALA A 35 7.82 9.64 9.94
N LEU A 36 8.33 9.55 8.71
CA LEU A 36 7.87 8.56 7.72
C LEU A 36 8.13 7.12 8.19
N ALA A 37 9.32 6.83 8.71
CA ALA A 37 9.65 5.52 9.28
C ALA A 37 8.72 5.18 10.45
N THR A 38 8.41 6.16 11.31
CA THR A 38 7.44 6.00 12.40
C THR A 38 6.06 5.62 11.86
N LYS A 39 5.59 6.26 10.78
CA LYS A 39 4.31 5.89 10.13
C LYS A 39 4.36 4.49 9.52
N ALA A 40 5.43 4.14 8.81
CA ALA A 40 5.60 2.81 8.23
C ALA A 40 5.57 1.71 9.31
N ASN A 41 6.26 1.92 10.43
CA ASN A 41 6.25 0.99 11.55
C ASN A 41 4.87 0.90 12.22
N ALA A 42 4.16 2.03 12.38
CA ALA A 42 2.81 2.02 12.92
C ALA A 42 1.84 1.21 12.03
N VAL A 43 1.95 1.36 10.70
CA VAL A 43 1.16 0.56 9.74
C VAL A 43 1.55 -0.92 9.80
N LEU A 44 2.84 -1.25 9.89
CA LEU A 44 3.32 -2.62 10.05
C LEU A 44 2.72 -3.28 11.29
N GLU A 45 2.75 -2.60 12.43
CA GLU A 45 2.18 -3.11 13.68
C GLU A 45 0.65 -3.21 13.61
N ASN A 46 -0.01 -2.27 12.94
CA ASN A 46 -1.44 -2.37 12.67
C ASN A 46 -1.79 -3.59 11.80
N TYR A 47 -0.99 -3.89 10.78
CA TYR A 47 -1.20 -5.08 9.97
C TYR A 47 -1.04 -6.37 10.79
N LYS A 48 0.00 -6.46 11.62
CA LYS A 48 0.21 -7.60 12.53
C LYS A 48 -0.95 -7.77 13.52
N SER A 49 -1.42 -6.68 14.14
CA SER A 49 -2.53 -6.71 15.11
C SER A 49 -3.84 -7.19 14.47
N HIS A 50 -4.02 -6.93 13.17
CA HIS A 50 -5.16 -7.41 12.37
C HIS A 50 -4.93 -8.79 11.73
N LYS A 51 -3.98 -9.58 12.28
CA LYS A 51 -3.62 -10.94 11.85
C LYS A 51 -3.08 -11.02 10.42
N GLY A 52 -2.45 -9.95 9.94
CA GLY A 52 -1.71 -9.95 8.69
C GLY A 52 -0.42 -10.77 8.82
N GLN A 53 -0.18 -11.65 7.86
CA GLN A 53 1.08 -12.35 7.70
C GLN A 53 2.03 -11.48 6.86
N VAL A 54 3.01 -10.87 7.52
CA VAL A 54 4.03 -10.07 6.84
C VAL A 54 4.92 -11.01 6.02
N LEU A 55 4.97 -10.80 4.71
CA LEU A 55 5.78 -11.58 3.78
C LEU A 55 7.20 -11.01 3.68
N ARG A 56 7.30 -9.67 3.62
CA ARG A 56 8.55 -8.96 3.41
C ARG A 56 8.42 -7.52 3.91
N THR A 57 9.51 -6.99 4.43
CA THR A 57 9.73 -5.56 4.56
C THR A 57 11.05 -5.20 3.91
N SER A 58 11.16 -3.99 3.39
CA SER A 58 12.42 -3.45 2.88
C SER A 58 12.46 -1.94 3.04
N SER A 59 13.64 -1.34 2.90
CA SER A 59 13.79 0.11 2.93
C SER A 59 14.87 0.54 1.96
N VAL A 60 14.61 1.64 1.27
CA VAL A 60 15.59 2.33 0.44
C VAL A 60 16.18 3.45 1.30
N PRO A 61 17.50 3.45 1.57
CA PRO A 61 18.10 4.47 2.41
C PRO A 61 18.06 5.84 1.71
N ARG A 62 17.95 6.90 2.51
CA ARG A 62 18.05 8.27 1.99
C ARG A 62 19.39 8.50 1.30
N THR A 63 19.37 9.30 0.25
CA THR A 63 20.55 9.89 -0.39
C THR A 63 20.41 11.43 -0.36
N PRO A 64 21.45 12.20 -0.71
CA PRO A 64 21.30 13.65 -0.85
C PRO A 64 20.24 14.09 -1.88
N LYS A 65 19.83 13.19 -2.78
CA LYS A 65 18.87 13.47 -3.86
C LYS A 65 17.48 12.87 -3.62
N GLN A 66 17.35 11.90 -2.72
CA GLN A 66 16.11 11.14 -2.53
C GLN A 66 15.90 10.83 -1.04
N PRO A 67 14.72 11.13 -0.47
CA PRO A 67 14.35 10.70 0.88
C PRO A 67 14.40 9.18 1.05
N ALA A 68 14.34 8.72 2.29
CA ALA A 68 14.18 7.29 2.56
C ALA A 68 12.78 6.82 2.12
N GLU A 69 12.69 5.57 1.70
CA GLU A 69 11.43 4.90 1.39
C GLU A 69 11.32 3.59 2.15
N HIS A 70 10.10 3.18 2.45
CA HIS A 70 9.83 1.92 3.14
C HIS A 70 8.82 1.09 2.36
N PHE A 71 8.94 -0.23 2.47
CA PHE A 71 8.04 -1.16 1.81
C PHE A 71 7.59 -2.26 2.75
N ILE A 72 6.32 -2.64 2.63
CA ILE A 72 5.69 -3.75 3.36
C ILE A 72 4.88 -4.58 2.38
N ALA A 73 5.11 -5.89 2.36
CA ALA A 73 4.23 -6.87 1.75
C ALA A 73 3.55 -7.71 2.84
N VAL A 74 2.22 -7.81 2.79
CA VAL A 74 1.43 -8.51 3.81
C VAL A 74 0.23 -9.22 3.19
N VAL A 75 -0.13 -10.38 3.75
CA VAL A 75 -1.34 -11.13 3.38
C VAL A 75 -2.30 -11.20 4.56
N PHE A 76 -3.59 -10.96 4.29
CA PHE A 76 -4.69 -11.12 5.23
C PHE A 76 -5.60 -12.26 4.78
N GLY A 77 -5.58 -13.36 5.54
CA GLY A 77 -6.56 -14.42 5.38
C GLY A 77 -7.91 -14.03 5.98
N ARG A 78 -8.97 -14.05 5.18
CA ARG A 78 -10.37 -13.92 5.63
C ARG A 78 -11.14 -15.18 5.26
N PRO A 79 -12.30 -15.46 5.89
CA PRO A 79 -13.07 -16.67 5.59
C PRO A 79 -13.42 -16.85 4.11
N ASN A 80 -13.73 -15.74 3.42
CA ASN A 80 -14.28 -15.76 2.06
C ASN A 80 -13.38 -15.10 1.00
N PHE A 81 -12.20 -14.63 1.40
CA PHE A 81 -11.21 -14.06 0.49
C PHE A 81 -9.84 -14.00 1.16
N ILE A 82 -8.80 -13.84 0.35
CA ILE A 82 -7.46 -13.49 0.81
C ILE A 82 -7.12 -12.16 0.17
N GLU A 83 -6.64 -11.21 0.97
CA GLU A 83 -6.14 -9.93 0.51
C GLU A 83 -4.62 -9.89 0.66
N LEU A 84 -3.95 -9.52 -0.42
CA LEU A 84 -2.56 -9.13 -0.44
C LEU A 84 -2.49 -7.61 -0.46
N ALA A 85 -1.56 -7.02 0.29
CA ALA A 85 -1.25 -5.60 0.20
C ALA A 85 0.26 -5.38 0.08
N PHE A 86 0.65 -4.53 -0.87
CA PHE A 86 1.98 -3.97 -1.05
C PHE A 86 1.91 -2.48 -0.74
N ALA A 87 2.55 -2.05 0.33
CA ALA A 87 2.54 -0.67 0.80
C ALA A 87 3.94 -0.06 0.62
N ARG A 88 4.05 1.01 -0.17
CA ARG A 88 5.24 1.87 -0.29
C ARG A 88 5.02 3.15 0.49
N PHE A 89 6.02 3.60 1.22
CA PHE A 89 6.03 4.85 1.97
C PHE A 89 7.11 5.77 1.43
N GLN A 90 6.75 7.03 1.15
CA GLN A 90 7.70 8.04 0.66
C GLN A 90 7.23 9.46 1.04
N LEU A 91 8.11 10.44 0.88
CA LEU A 91 7.73 11.85 0.95
C LEU A 91 7.32 12.35 -0.44
N VAL A 92 6.14 12.95 -0.54
CA VAL A 92 5.63 13.65 -1.73
C VAL A 92 5.37 15.10 -1.33
N ASP A 93 6.01 16.05 -2.00
CA ASP A 93 5.94 17.48 -1.69
C ASP A 93 6.21 17.80 -0.19
N GLY A 94 7.12 17.05 0.43
CA GLY A 94 7.49 17.23 1.85
C GLY A 94 6.49 16.65 2.85
N LEU A 95 5.51 15.87 2.39
CA LEU A 95 4.56 15.14 3.24
C LEU A 95 4.70 13.64 3.07
N GLY A 96 4.65 12.90 4.17
CA GLY A 96 4.63 11.45 4.17
C GLY A 96 3.37 10.94 3.52
N CYS A 97 3.53 9.99 2.61
CA CYS A 97 2.43 9.29 1.97
C CYS A 97 2.68 7.78 2.01
N SER A 98 1.61 6.99 2.04
CA SER A 98 1.66 5.59 1.64
C SER A 98 0.83 5.36 0.39
N ILE A 99 1.34 4.50 -0.49
CA ILE A 99 0.64 4.01 -1.67
C ILE A 99 0.55 2.51 -1.49
N VAL A 100 -0.67 2.02 -1.38
CA VAL A 100 -0.98 0.63 -1.13
C VAL A 100 -1.64 0.05 -2.35
N TYR A 101 -0.97 -0.89 -3.03
CA TYR A 101 -1.63 -1.76 -3.98
C TYR A 101 -2.16 -2.98 -3.24
N SER A 102 -3.46 -3.22 -3.35
CA SER A 102 -4.11 -4.39 -2.80
C SER A 102 -4.71 -5.26 -3.89
N HIS A 103 -4.61 -6.58 -3.69
CA HIS A 103 -5.19 -7.59 -4.55
C HIS A 103 -6.02 -8.60 -3.73
N ARG A 104 -7.25 -8.87 -4.16
CA ARG A 104 -8.15 -9.84 -3.53
C ARG A 104 -8.49 -10.98 -4.47
N ILE A 105 -8.34 -12.19 -3.93
CA ILE A 105 -8.94 -13.39 -4.50
C ILE A 105 -10.09 -13.81 -3.60
N TYR A 106 -11.26 -14.04 -4.18
CA TYR A 106 -12.47 -14.43 -3.46
C TYR A 106 -12.70 -15.94 -3.54
N GLY A 107 -13.21 -16.51 -2.46
CA GLY A 107 -13.54 -17.92 -2.34
C GLY A 107 -13.06 -18.52 -1.02
N GLU A 108 -13.41 -19.78 -0.83
CA GLU A 108 -12.93 -20.59 0.29
C GLU A 108 -11.71 -21.42 -0.17
N LYS A 109 -10.77 -21.67 0.75
CA LYS A 109 -9.58 -22.52 0.50
C LYS A 109 -8.72 -22.11 -0.71
N ILE A 110 -8.66 -20.81 -0.98
CA ILE A 110 -7.94 -20.20 -2.12
C ILE A 110 -6.45 -19.90 -1.84
N SER A 111 -5.86 -20.47 -0.78
CA SER A 111 -4.46 -20.21 -0.40
C SER A 111 -3.47 -20.58 -1.51
N ASP A 112 -3.71 -21.68 -2.23
CA ASP A 112 -2.87 -22.12 -3.35
C ASP A 112 -2.95 -21.15 -4.53
N GLN A 113 -4.14 -20.59 -4.78
CA GLN A 113 -4.35 -19.60 -5.83
C GLN A 113 -3.62 -18.30 -5.51
N MET A 114 -3.73 -17.80 -4.28
CA MET A 114 -2.98 -16.60 -3.86
C MET A 114 -1.47 -16.84 -3.91
N SER A 115 -1.00 -18.04 -3.53
CA SER A 115 0.42 -18.39 -3.59
C SER A 115 0.94 -18.44 -5.04
N ALA A 116 0.16 -19.03 -5.96
CA ALA A 116 0.48 -19.03 -7.39
C ALA A 116 0.51 -17.61 -7.96
N TRP A 117 -0.51 -16.80 -7.65
CA TRP A 117 -0.56 -15.41 -8.08
C TRP A 117 0.65 -14.61 -7.58
N LEU A 118 1.02 -14.76 -6.31
CA LEU A 118 2.20 -14.12 -5.72
C LEU A 118 3.50 -14.53 -6.41
N LYS A 119 3.64 -15.81 -6.75
CA LYS A 119 4.80 -16.32 -7.46
C LYS A 119 4.94 -15.69 -8.85
N ASP A 120 3.83 -15.55 -9.56
CA ASP A 120 3.83 -15.09 -10.95
C ASP A 120 3.86 -13.55 -11.06
N ASN A 121 3.30 -12.82 -10.09
CA ASN A 121 3.08 -11.37 -10.17
C ASN A 121 3.84 -10.57 -9.09
N GLY A 122 4.17 -11.16 -7.96
CA GLY A 122 4.59 -10.42 -6.75
C GLY A 122 5.81 -9.53 -6.98
N ALA A 123 6.85 -10.07 -7.62
CA ALA A 123 8.08 -9.32 -7.89
C ALA A 123 7.87 -8.15 -8.87
N GLU A 124 7.07 -8.36 -9.92
CA GLU A 124 6.74 -7.32 -10.89
C GLU A 124 5.92 -6.20 -10.24
N LYS A 125 4.94 -6.56 -9.41
CA LYS A 125 4.08 -5.59 -8.71
C LYS A 125 4.84 -4.80 -7.63
N GLU A 126 5.72 -5.45 -6.86
CA GLU A 126 6.63 -4.74 -5.92
C GLU A 126 7.49 -3.75 -6.70
N LYS A 127 8.12 -4.18 -7.80
CA LYS A 127 8.95 -3.30 -8.64
C LYS A 127 8.15 -2.12 -9.21
N ALA A 128 7.00 -2.38 -9.81
CA ALA A 128 6.14 -1.34 -10.39
C ALA A 128 5.72 -0.31 -9.34
N LEU A 129 5.35 -0.75 -8.14
CA LEU A 129 4.99 0.14 -7.04
C LEU A 129 6.19 0.98 -6.56
N MET A 130 7.38 0.38 -6.45
CA MET A 130 8.61 1.05 -6.04
C MET A 130 9.15 2.02 -7.10
N GLU A 131 8.86 1.82 -8.38
CA GLU A 131 9.29 2.70 -9.47
C GLU A 131 8.24 3.77 -9.84
N TRP A 132 7.02 3.70 -9.30
CA TRP A 132 5.97 4.67 -9.61
C TRP A 132 6.26 6.03 -8.99
N ASN A 133 6.63 7.02 -9.81
CA ASN A 133 6.99 8.37 -9.36
C ASN A 133 5.93 9.44 -9.69
N GLU A 134 4.95 9.11 -10.51
CA GLU A 134 3.85 10.01 -10.90
C GLU A 134 2.70 9.97 -9.88
N ILE A 135 3.04 10.25 -8.62
CA ILE A 135 2.07 10.17 -7.53
C ILE A 135 1.34 11.51 -7.44
N PRO A 136 -0.01 11.52 -7.37
CA PRO A 136 -0.75 12.76 -7.23
C PRO A 136 -0.29 13.55 -6.00
N SER A 137 -0.15 14.87 -6.15
CA SER A 137 0.20 15.73 -5.01
C SER A 137 -0.83 15.60 -3.89
N PRO A 138 -0.42 15.68 -2.61
CA PRO A 138 -1.36 15.70 -1.48
C PRO A 138 -2.44 16.79 -1.61
N ALA A 139 -2.09 17.94 -2.20
CA ALA A 139 -3.04 19.02 -2.44
C ALA A 139 -4.12 18.64 -3.46
N SER A 140 -3.77 17.90 -4.52
CA SER A 140 -4.75 17.43 -5.51
C SER A 140 -5.69 16.35 -4.95
N LEU A 141 -5.16 15.44 -4.12
CA LEU A 141 -5.94 14.37 -3.51
C LEU A 141 -7.01 14.93 -2.55
N ASN A 142 -6.64 15.89 -1.71
CA ASN A 142 -7.60 16.51 -0.77
C ASN A 142 -8.68 17.34 -1.48
N LYS A 143 -8.41 17.89 -2.68
CA LYS A 143 -9.41 18.60 -3.49
C LYS A 143 -10.40 17.67 -4.17
N ALA A 144 -9.98 16.47 -4.58
CA ALA A 144 -10.85 15.49 -5.22
C ALA A 144 -11.82 14.82 -4.23
N SER A 145 -11.56 14.93 -2.94
CA SER A 145 -12.39 14.41 -1.84
C SER A 145 -13.31 15.45 -1.19
N GLY A 146 -13.39 16.66 -1.76
CA GLY A 146 -14.19 17.79 -1.26
C GLY A 146 -15.41 18.10 -2.10
#